data_AF-A0A124FM83-F1
#
_entry.id   AF-A0A124FM83-F1
#
_cell.length_a   1.000
_cell.length_b   1.000
_cell.length_c   1.000
_cell.angle_alpha   90.00
_cell.angle_beta   90.00
_cell.angle_gamma   90.00
#
_symmetry.space_group_name_H-M   'P 1'
#
loop_
_entity.id
_entity.type
_entity.pdbx_description
1 polymer ?
#
loop_
_entity_poly.entity_id
_entity_poly.type
_entity_poly.pdbx_seq_one_letter_code
_entity_poly.pdbx_strand_id
1 'polypeptide(L)'
;MSRIGRRKIGMLEESEEDPISGVANLFDAAMVFAIALLLALVISYNIPELLTPEASVTIVKNPGDPNMQIIIKNMDQIQILNMTDKIAGGQGTKMGTAYRLENGMVVYVPENDPSPDSP
;
A
#
# COMPACT_ATOMS: atom_id res chain seq x y z
N MET A 1 27.73 78.05 28.34
CA MET A 1 28.18 77.00 29.27
C MET A 1 27.97 75.65 28.61
N SER A 2 29.06 75.01 28.22
CA SER A 2 29.09 73.66 27.62
C SER A 2 29.12 72.61 28.73
N ARG A 3 28.32 71.55 28.60
CA ARG A 3 28.54 70.28 29.30
C ARG A 3 28.54 69.14 28.27
N ILE A 4 29.75 68.85 27.81
CA ILE A 4 30.32 67.51 27.53
C ILE A 4 29.67 66.50 28.50
N GLY A 5 29.07 65.37 28.11
CA GLY A 5 29.47 64.39 27.11
C GLY A 5 29.71 63.07 27.85
N ARG A 6 28.98 62.01 27.48
CA ARG A 6 29.42 60.61 27.65
C ARG A 6 28.64 59.76 26.64
N ARG A 7 29.18 59.69 25.42
CA ARG A 7 28.85 58.61 24.49
C ARG A 7 29.37 57.33 25.14
N LYS A 8 28.47 56.41 25.48
CA LYS A 8 28.86 55.02 25.75
C LYS A 8 29.44 54.49 24.45
N ILE A 9 30.76 54.33 24.44
CA ILE A 9 31.52 53.65 23.40
C ILE A 9 30.94 52.25 23.30
N GLY A 10 30.53 51.86 22.09
CA GLY A 10 30.22 50.48 21.75
C GLY A 10 31.46 49.65 22.01
N MET A 11 31.42 48.92 23.12
CA MET A 11 32.31 47.78 23.31
C MET A 11 31.75 46.71 22.41
N LEU A 12 32.53 46.36 21.39
CA LEU A 12 32.33 45.13 20.64
C LEU A 12 32.36 43.99 21.67
N GLU A 13 31.18 43.57 22.13
CA GLU A 13 31.03 42.23 22.65
C GLU A 13 31.22 41.32 21.44
N GLU A 14 32.49 40.93 21.20
CA GLU A 14 32.76 39.64 20.59
C GLU A 14 32.01 38.64 21.46
N SER A 15 30.80 38.31 21.01
CA SER A 15 30.04 37.20 21.55
C SER A 15 30.92 36.00 21.25
N GLU A 16 31.63 35.50 22.25
CA GLU A 16 32.15 34.14 22.24
C GLU A 16 30.92 33.24 22.11
N GLU A 17 30.43 33.07 20.87
CA GLU A 17 29.33 32.18 20.54
C GLU A 17 29.79 30.80 20.95
N ASP A 18 29.26 30.31 22.07
CA ASP A 18 29.56 28.99 22.60
C ASP A 18 29.40 27.98 21.45
N PRO A 19 30.47 27.26 21.05
CA PRO A 19 30.42 26.33 19.93
C PRO A 19 29.34 25.24 20.12
N ILE A 20 28.95 24.94 21.37
CA ILE A 20 27.84 24.03 21.67
C ILE A 20 26.48 24.59 21.21
N SER A 21 26.31 25.91 21.24
CA SER A 21 25.09 26.57 20.76
C SER A 21 24.90 26.42 19.25
N GLY A 22 25.98 26.53 18.48
CA GLY A 22 25.97 26.27 17.03
C GLY A 22 25.67 24.80 16.69
N VAL A 23 26.22 23.86 17.47
CA VAL A 23 25.93 22.43 17.33
C VAL A 23 24.47 22.11 17.64
N ALA A 24 23.88 22.75 18.67
CA ALA A 24 22.47 22.55 19.02
C ALA A 24 21.51 22.98 17.90
N ASN A 25 21.79 24.12 17.24
CA ASN A 25 20.99 24.60 16.12
C ASN A 25 21.09 23.65 14.90
N LEU A 26 22.30 23.23 14.53
CA LEU A 26 22.50 22.28 13.43
C LEU A 26 21.83 20.92 13.71
N PHE A 27 21.85 20.47 14.96
CA PHE A 27 21.17 19.23 15.36
C PHE A 27 19.66 19.33 15.22
N ASP A 28 19.05 20.45 15.61
CA ASP A 28 17.61 20.68 15.43
C ASP A 28 17.23 20.73 13.95
N ALA A 29 18.00 21.45 13.13
CA ALA A 29 17.82 21.48 11.67
C ALA A 29 17.95 20.08 11.03
N ALA A 30 18.91 19.28 11.50
CA ALA A 30 19.09 17.90 11.04
C ALA A 30 17.92 17.00 11.44
N MET A 31 17.33 17.20 12.62
CA MET A 31 16.15 16.47 13.08
C MET A 31 14.93 16.77 12.18
N VAL A 32 14.67 18.06 11.91
CA VAL A 32 13.61 18.48 11.00
C VAL A 32 13.84 17.92 9.58
N PHE A 33 15.09 17.94 9.10
CA PHE A 33 15.45 17.35 7.81
C PHE A 33 15.21 15.84 7.75
N ALA A 34 15.57 15.10 8.81
CA ALA A 34 15.33 13.65 8.90
C ALA A 34 13.83 13.31 8.92
N ILE A 35 13.01 14.09 9.64
CA ILE A 35 11.56 13.94 9.65
C ILE A 35 10.98 14.21 8.24
N ALA A 36 11.46 15.26 7.57
CA ALA A 36 11.04 15.57 6.21
C ALA A 36 11.38 14.44 5.22
N LEU A 37 12.57 13.84 5.32
CA LEU A 37 12.95 12.67 4.52
C LEU A 37 12.09 11.44 4.84
N LEU A 38 11.77 11.19 6.11
CA LEU A 38 10.89 10.09 6.50
C LEU A 38 9.50 10.29 5.90
N LEU A 39 8.91 11.49 6.02
CA LEU A 39 7.62 11.82 5.42
C LEU A 39 7.68 11.66 3.89
N ALA A 40 8.76 12.12 3.26
CA ALA A 40 8.96 11.98 1.81
C ALA A 40 9.01 10.50 1.39
N LEU A 41 9.69 9.64 2.15
CA LEU A 41 9.69 8.19 1.89
C LEU A 41 8.30 7.59 2.07
N VAL A 42 7.62 7.88 3.17
CA VAL A 42 6.25 7.40 3.44
C VAL A 42 5.29 7.79 2.32
N ILE A 43 5.37 9.03 1.83
CA ILE A 43 4.58 9.51 0.69
C ILE A 43 5.02 8.84 -0.61
N SER A 44 6.33 8.73 -0.86
CA SER A 44 6.90 8.12 -2.06
C SER A 44 6.52 6.64 -2.21
N TYR A 45 6.28 5.93 -1.11
CA TYR A 45 5.84 4.55 -1.18
C TYR A 45 4.40 4.40 -1.70
N ASN A 46 3.63 5.49 -1.90
CA ASN A 46 2.36 5.51 -2.65
C ASN A 46 1.46 4.28 -2.40
N ILE A 47 1.38 3.81 -1.15
CA ILE A 47 0.37 2.84 -0.73
C ILE A 47 -0.77 3.49 0.11
N PRO A 48 -1.26 4.72 -0.17
CA PRO A 48 -2.56 5.09 0.37
C PRO A 48 -3.66 4.12 -0.09
N GLU A 49 -3.64 3.72 -1.36
CA GLU A 49 -4.74 2.98 -1.99
C GLU A 49 -4.83 1.50 -1.58
N LEU A 50 -3.74 0.80 -1.25
CA LEU A 50 -3.87 -0.57 -0.70
C LEU A 50 -4.24 -0.56 0.79
N LEU A 51 -3.94 0.53 1.51
CA LEU A 51 -4.21 0.68 2.95
C LEU A 51 -5.56 1.36 3.24
N THR A 52 -6.14 2.06 2.27
CA THR A 52 -7.48 2.64 2.40
C THR A 52 -8.50 1.50 2.29
N PRO A 53 -9.35 1.29 3.32
CA PRO A 53 -10.37 0.24 3.27
C PRO A 53 -11.29 0.39 2.07
N GLU A 54 -11.63 1.62 1.68
CA GLU A 54 -12.63 1.92 0.65
C GLU A 54 -12.06 2.05 -0.77
N ALA A 55 -10.75 1.93 -0.95
CA ALA A 55 -10.14 2.08 -2.27
C ALA A 55 -10.29 0.80 -3.11
N SER A 56 -10.83 0.96 -4.32
CA SER A 56 -10.84 -0.09 -5.35
C SER A 56 -9.54 -0.04 -6.16
N VAL A 57 -8.76 -1.12 -6.10
CA VAL A 57 -7.45 -1.20 -6.76
C VAL A 57 -7.33 -2.51 -7.53
N THR A 58 -6.80 -2.43 -8.75
CA THR A 58 -6.40 -3.59 -9.55
C THR A 58 -4.88 -3.62 -9.66
N ILE A 59 -4.28 -4.69 -9.15
CA ILE A 59 -2.83 -4.92 -9.23
C ILE A 59 -2.57 -6.06 -10.20
N VAL A 60 -1.73 -5.82 -11.20
CA VAL A 60 -1.24 -6.86 -12.11
C VAL A 60 0.20 -7.18 -11.75
N LYS A 61 0.46 -8.42 -11.32
CA LYS A 61 1.81 -8.93 -11.04
C LYS A 61 2.30 -9.76 -12.23
N ASN A 62 3.57 -9.58 -12.59
CA ASN A 62 4.27 -10.30 -13.66
C ASN A 62 3.50 -10.32 -14.99
N PRO A 63 3.16 -9.14 -15.55
CA PRO A 63 2.41 -9.06 -16.79
C PRO A 63 3.21 -9.69 -17.94
N GLY A 64 2.63 -10.69 -18.60
CA GLY A 64 3.20 -11.39 -19.75
C GLY A 64 3.92 -12.69 -19.39
N ASP A 65 4.14 -12.97 -18.10
CA ASP A 65 4.80 -14.19 -17.64
C ASP A 65 3.78 -15.30 -17.27
N PRO A 66 4.20 -16.60 -17.29
CA PRO A 66 3.33 -17.73 -16.91
C PRO A 66 2.79 -17.70 -15.48
N ASN A 67 3.32 -16.84 -14.62
CA ASN A 67 2.92 -16.66 -13.23
C ASN A 67 2.18 -15.33 -13.00
N MET A 68 1.53 -14.79 -14.04
CA MET A 68 0.73 -13.58 -13.97
C MET A 68 -0.43 -13.73 -12.97
N GLN A 69 -0.61 -12.72 -12.12
CA GLN A 69 -1.72 -12.65 -11.17
C GLN A 69 -2.40 -11.29 -11.24
N ILE A 70 -3.73 -11.30 -11.27
CA ILE A 70 -4.54 -10.09 -11.17
C ILE A 70 -5.21 -10.11 -9.80
N ILE A 71 -4.86 -9.15 -8.96
CA ILE A 71 -5.45 -8.97 -7.63
C ILE A 71 -6.39 -7.78 -7.71
N ILE A 72 -7.68 -8.05 -7.52
CA ILE A 72 -8.73 -7.02 -7.50
C ILE A 72 -9.18 -6.88 -6.05
N LYS A 73 -8.94 -5.70 -5.47
CA LYS A 73 -9.47 -5.31 -4.16
C LYS A 73 -10.64 -4.37 -4.37
N ASN A 74 -11.82 -4.75 -3.88
CA ASN A 74 -12.99 -3.89 -3.82
C ASN A 74 -13.46 -3.85 -2.37
N MET A 75 -13.19 -2.75 -1.68
CA MET A 75 -13.46 -2.62 -0.26
C MET A 75 -12.82 -3.79 0.54
N ASP A 76 -13.65 -4.58 1.23
CA ASP A 76 -13.24 -5.76 2.01
C ASP A 76 -13.12 -7.05 1.17
N GLN A 77 -13.51 -7.01 -0.11
CA GLN A 77 -13.45 -8.18 -0.98
C GLN A 77 -12.15 -8.21 -1.77
N ILE A 78 -11.36 -9.27 -1.60
CA ILE A 78 -10.14 -9.54 -2.38
C ILE A 78 -10.39 -10.72 -3.32
N GLN A 79 -10.25 -10.48 -4.62
CA GLN A 79 -10.30 -11.52 -5.65
C GLN A 79 -8.91 -11.69 -6.27
N ILE A 80 -8.41 -12.93 -6.28
CA ILE A 80 -7.13 -13.29 -6.89
C ILE A 80 -7.42 -14.15 -8.11
N LEU A 81 -7.14 -13.61 -9.30
CA LEU A 81 -7.26 -14.32 -10.56
C LEU A 81 -5.86 -14.76 -11.00
N ASN A 82 -5.61 -16.06 -10.91
CA ASN A 82 -4.41 -16.67 -11.47
C ASN A 82 -4.66 -16.96 -12.95
N MET A 83 -3.83 -16.41 -13.83
CA MET A 83 -3.81 -16.82 -15.23
C MET A 83 -3.06 -18.15 -15.31
N THR A 84 -3.80 -19.25 -15.15
CA THR A 84 -3.26 -20.60 -15.37
C THR A 84 -3.96 -21.23 -16.58
N ASP A 85 -3.20 -21.89 -17.44
CA ASP A 85 -3.73 -22.79 -18.49
C ASP A 85 -4.45 -24.03 -17.94
N LYS A 86 -4.60 -24.13 -16.61
CA LYS A 86 -5.26 -25.22 -15.90
C LYS A 86 -6.46 -24.71 -15.12
N ILE A 87 -7.54 -25.48 -15.24
CA ILE A 87 -8.80 -25.34 -14.52
C ILE A 87 -8.54 -25.10 -13.03
N ALA A 88 -9.22 -24.08 -12.49
CA ALA A 88 -9.04 -23.52 -11.15
C ALA A 88 -8.91 -24.57 -10.04
N GLY A 89 -7.78 -24.50 -9.31
CA GLY A 89 -7.63 -25.10 -7.99
C GLY A 89 -7.98 -24.06 -6.91
N GLY A 90 -8.98 -24.37 -6.09
CA GLY A 90 -9.37 -23.62 -4.89
C GLY A 90 -10.09 -24.57 -3.92
N GLN A 91 -10.25 -24.18 -2.66
CA GLN A 91 -11.15 -24.92 -1.77
C GLN A 91 -12.59 -24.68 -2.24
N GLY A 92 -13.22 -25.73 -2.76
CA GLY A 92 -14.60 -25.72 -3.20
C GLY A 92 -15.20 -27.10 -3.01
N THR A 93 -16.47 -27.15 -2.66
CA THR A 93 -17.20 -28.42 -2.58
C THR A 93 -17.62 -28.80 -4.00
N LYS A 94 -17.40 -30.05 -4.41
CA LYS A 94 -17.98 -30.56 -5.65
C LYS A 94 -19.50 -30.46 -5.52
N MET A 95 -20.13 -29.72 -6.43
CA MET A 95 -21.59 -29.49 -6.36
C MET A 95 -22.37 -30.45 -7.26
N GLY A 96 -21.72 -31.03 -8.27
CA GLY A 96 -22.36 -31.86 -9.27
C GLY A 96 -21.45 -32.17 -10.46
N THR A 97 -22.02 -32.85 -11.45
CA THR A 97 -21.39 -33.13 -12.75
C THR A 97 -22.22 -32.51 -13.86
N ALA A 98 -21.59 -31.85 -14.83
CA ALA A 98 -22.26 -31.33 -16.01
C ALA A 98 -21.96 -32.22 -17.23
N TYR A 99 -23.00 -32.64 -17.95
CA TYR A 99 -22.93 -33.40 -19.19
C TYR A 99 -23.36 -32.53 -20.36
N ARG A 100 -22.67 -32.67 -21.49
CA ARG A 100 -23.12 -32.11 -22.77
C ARG A 100 -23.69 -33.24 -23.61
N LEU A 101 -24.95 -33.13 -24.01
CA LEU A 101 -25.63 -34.09 -24.86
C LEU A 101 -25.29 -33.85 -26.34
N GLU A 102 -25.54 -34.85 -27.18
CA GLU A 102 -25.28 -34.78 -28.63
C GLU A 102 -26.05 -33.64 -29.32
N ASN A 103 -27.23 -33.29 -28.80
CA ASN A 103 -28.04 -32.17 -29.28
C ASN A 103 -27.54 -30.79 -28.80
N GLY A 104 -26.42 -30.73 -28.08
CA GLY A 104 -25.82 -29.50 -27.55
C GLY A 104 -26.37 -29.04 -26.21
N MET A 105 -27.40 -29.69 -25.66
CA MET A 105 -27.94 -29.38 -24.34
C MET A 105 -26.94 -29.70 -23.24
N VAL A 106 -26.86 -28.81 -22.24
CA VAL A 106 -26.03 -29.03 -21.04
C VAL A 106 -26.94 -29.41 -19.88
N VAL A 107 -26.69 -30.58 -19.28
CA VAL A 107 -27.43 -31.12 -18.13
C VAL A 107 -26.51 -31.08 -16.91
N TYR A 108 -26.96 -30.43 -15.84
CA TYR A 108 -26.27 -30.40 -14.55
C TYR A 108 -26.91 -31.39 -13.58
N VAL A 109 -26.11 -32.26 -12.98
CA VAL A 109 -26.55 -33.26 -12.00
C VAL A 109 -25.92 -32.93 -10.64
N PRO A 110 -26.68 -32.44 -9.65
CA PRO A 110 -26.19 -32.20 -8.30
C PRO A 110 -25.76 -33.50 -7.60
N GLU A 111 -24.76 -33.47 -6.72
CA GLU A 111 -24.34 -34.67 -5.96
C GLU A 111 -25.35 -35.12 -4.88
N ASN A 112 -26.27 -34.25 -4.47
CA ASN A 112 -27.20 -34.51 -3.36
C ASN A 112 -28.63 -34.82 -3.80
N ASP A 113 -28.86 -35.21 -5.06
CA ASP A 113 -30.20 -35.56 -5.53
C ASP A 113 -30.40 -37.09 -5.45
N PRO A 114 -31.15 -37.62 -4.47
CA PRO A 114 -31.51 -39.03 -4.47
C PRO A 114 -32.47 -39.27 -5.64
N SER A 115 -31.95 -39.86 -6.71
CA SER A 115 -32.77 -40.24 -7.86
C SER A 115 -33.98 -41.08 -7.41
N PRO A 116 -35.20 -40.85 -7.93
CA PRO A 116 -36.42 -41.56 -7.51
C PRO A 116 -36.42 -43.07 -7.79
N ASP A 117 -35.46 -43.56 -8.57
CA ASP A 117 -35.41 -44.94 -9.07
C ASP A 117 -34.22 -45.72 -8.49
N SER A 118 -34.19 -45.85 -7.16
CA SER A 118 -33.41 -46.93 -6.53
C SER A 118 -34.36 -48.06 -6.11
N PRO A 119 -34.13 -49.32 -6.53
CA PRO A 119 -34.91 -50.48 -6.10
C PRO A 119 -34.74 -50.81 -4.62
#